data_AF-A0A348HH20-F1
#
_entry.id   AF-A0A348HH20-F1
#
_cell.length_a   1.000
_cell.length_b   1.000
_cell.length_c   1.000
_cell.angle_alpha   90.00
_cell.angle_beta   90.00
_cell.angle_gamma   90.00
#
_symmetry.space_group_name_H-M   'P 1'
#
loop_
_entity.id
_entity.type
_entity.pdbx_description
1 polymer ?
#
loop_
_entity_poly.entity_id
_entity_poly.type
_entity_poly.pdbx_seq_one_letter_code
_entity_poly.pdbx_strand_id
1 'polypeptide(L)'
;MSSIYDELYRRRVSRRQAPIAEGRRHDLSAERLCFVDGVAINAAGRQLLGSGLPDDLPLASPCPLLVDTQGFPRLVKPIGMIALSGRHMGVEGRLDALWDVLSGSLDGLIRQLPDGESVDLVLTLPASISSWQQQALQQRITEQLIKHQVWKEGQSLCRVASSQHINALLAPDQSTGAMRWVFWCCMDTLLDEVQLRHWDSLSTKRSPLIAGEGGALMLFERMAPDAAPTKGRFWVRSMQQQHQRSASLAKRERTEALESLMAALIPDASTSDVAEDVPDIVPPACCMMDIGAGDAFMALFERWAGIYEPMANCFTLDLFCGWVGQAAQGTMLMMAVATVTEKDSAMLLSLSATDATAMTLLTPVEVADQA
;
A
#
# COMPACT_ATOMS: atom_id res chain seq x y z
N MET A 1 41.06 -42.14 0.44
CA MET A 1 39.63 -42.43 0.20
C MET A 1 38.91 -42.21 1.52
N SER A 2 38.19 -41.11 1.69
CA SER A 2 37.42 -40.86 2.92
C SER A 2 36.14 -41.68 2.90
N SER A 3 35.80 -42.29 4.04
CA SER A 3 34.60 -43.11 4.19
C SER A 3 33.34 -42.25 4.07
N ILE A 4 32.25 -42.80 3.50
CA ILE A 4 30.92 -42.17 3.47
C ILE A 4 30.45 -41.78 4.89
N TYR A 5 30.91 -42.49 5.92
CA TYR A 5 30.65 -42.16 7.32
C TYR A 5 31.36 -40.86 7.78
N ASP A 6 32.55 -40.56 7.28
CA ASP A 6 33.27 -39.29 7.57
C ASP A 6 32.60 -38.10 6.89
N GLU A 7 32.05 -38.29 5.68
CA GLU A 7 31.29 -37.28 4.95
C GLU A 7 29.94 -36.97 5.63
N LEU A 8 29.27 -37.99 6.16
CA LEU A 8 28.03 -37.83 6.93
C LEU A 8 28.28 -37.17 8.30
N TYR A 9 29.42 -37.42 8.95
CA TYR A 9 29.78 -36.74 10.19
C TYR A 9 30.18 -35.28 9.97
N ARG A 10 30.90 -34.95 8.89
CA ARG A 10 31.19 -33.56 8.52
C ARG A 10 29.91 -32.77 8.20
N ARG A 11 28.90 -33.41 7.59
CA ARG A 11 27.59 -32.78 7.36
C ARG A 11 26.75 -32.58 8.64
N ARG A 12 27.05 -33.28 9.74
CA ARG A 12 26.33 -33.13 11.02
C ARG A 12 26.88 -32.07 11.96
N VAL A 13 28.13 -31.62 11.80
CA VAL A 13 28.78 -30.70 12.77
C VAL A 13 28.77 -29.23 12.34
N SER A 14 28.35 -28.89 11.12
CA SER A 14 27.99 -27.52 10.77
C SER A 14 26.48 -27.31 10.85
N ARG A 15 25.87 -27.68 11.99
CA ARG A 15 24.61 -27.06 12.39
C ARG A 15 24.97 -25.62 12.76
N ARG A 16 25.12 -24.77 11.74
CA ARG A 16 25.02 -23.31 11.88
C ARG A 16 23.83 -23.13 12.81
N GLN A 17 24.04 -22.65 14.03
CA GLN A 17 22.92 -22.24 14.86
C GLN A 17 22.10 -21.35 13.94
N ALA A 18 20.87 -21.80 13.62
CA ALA A 18 19.95 -20.90 12.95
C ALA A 18 19.95 -19.64 13.82
N PRO A 19 20.15 -18.45 13.24
CA PRO A 19 20.05 -17.23 14.02
C PRO A 19 18.78 -17.32 14.85
N ILE A 20 18.90 -17.04 16.14
CA ILE A 20 17.77 -17.03 17.06
C ILE A 20 16.77 -16.08 16.41
N ALA A 21 15.65 -16.62 15.92
CA ALA A 21 14.60 -15.79 15.34
C ALA A 21 14.26 -14.74 16.40
N GLU A 22 14.42 -13.46 16.06
CA GLU A 22 14.12 -12.39 16.99
C GLU A 22 12.65 -12.57 17.42
N GLY A 23 12.45 -12.70 18.73
CA GLY A 23 11.11 -12.70 19.30
C GLY A 23 10.44 -11.35 19.04
N ARG A 24 9.18 -11.24 19.44
CA ARG A 24 8.46 -9.96 19.36
C ARG A 24 9.25 -8.84 20.04
N ARG A 25 9.31 -7.71 19.34
CA ARG A 25 10.08 -6.54 19.72
C ARG A 25 9.16 -5.45 20.27
N HIS A 26 9.62 -4.77 21.31
CA HIS A 26 8.92 -3.65 21.95
C HIS A 26 9.63 -2.31 21.72
N ASP A 27 10.81 -2.33 21.09
CA ASP A 27 11.64 -1.17 20.79
C ASP A 27 11.35 -0.56 19.40
N LEU A 28 10.41 -1.13 18.65
CA LEU A 28 10.03 -0.65 17.33
C LEU A 28 9.21 0.65 17.42
N SER A 29 9.48 1.59 16.51
CA SER A 29 8.76 2.87 16.41
C SER A 29 7.62 2.80 15.38
N ALA A 30 6.50 3.44 15.68
CA ALA A 30 5.41 3.63 14.73
C ALA A 30 5.77 4.63 13.61
N GLU A 31 6.74 5.51 13.85
CA GLU A 31 7.13 6.57 12.92
C GLU A 31 8.23 6.12 11.94
N ARG A 32 9.02 5.10 12.30
CA ARG A 32 10.11 4.58 11.48
C ARG A 32 9.66 3.31 10.74
N LEU A 33 9.07 3.52 9.57
CA LEU A 33 8.61 2.45 8.67
C LEU A 33 9.34 2.57 7.33
N CYS A 34 9.83 1.45 6.80
CA CYS A 34 10.51 1.41 5.52
C CYS A 34 9.82 0.44 4.56
N PHE A 35 9.51 0.89 3.34
CA PHE A 35 9.01 0.04 2.27
C PHE A 35 10.18 -0.72 1.64
N VAL A 36 10.00 -2.03 1.45
CA VAL A 36 11.05 -2.94 0.97
C VAL A 36 10.79 -3.35 -0.47
N ASP A 37 9.62 -3.93 -0.70
CA ASP A 37 9.20 -4.46 -2.00
C ASP A 37 7.68 -4.71 -1.98
N GLY A 38 7.08 -4.90 -3.15
CA GLY A 38 5.67 -5.18 -3.24
C GLY A 38 5.20 -5.48 -4.66
N VAL A 39 3.95 -5.91 -4.73
CA VAL A 39 3.21 -6.11 -5.98
C VAL A 39 1.84 -5.47 -5.84
N ALA A 40 1.36 -4.84 -6.90
CA ALA A 40 -0.06 -4.58 -7.08
C ALA A 40 -0.60 -5.26 -8.33
N ILE A 41 -1.88 -5.59 -8.30
CA ILE A 41 -2.65 -6.11 -9.42
C ILE A 41 -3.90 -5.26 -9.53
N ASN A 42 -4.14 -4.71 -10.71
CA ASN A 42 -5.33 -3.94 -11.00
C ASN A 42 -5.73 -4.06 -12.48
N ALA A 43 -6.65 -3.22 -12.94
CA ALA A 43 -7.12 -3.25 -14.33
C ALA A 43 -6.01 -2.95 -15.36
N ALA A 44 -4.98 -2.19 -14.96
CA ALA A 44 -3.83 -1.86 -15.80
C ALA A 44 -2.77 -2.96 -15.82
N GLY A 45 -2.99 -4.05 -15.07
CA GLY A 45 -2.10 -5.20 -15.00
C GLY A 45 -1.37 -5.30 -13.66
N ARG A 46 -0.19 -5.94 -13.70
CA ARG A 46 0.66 -6.17 -12.53
C ARG A 46 1.71 -5.08 -12.43
N GLN A 47 1.72 -4.33 -11.33
CA GLN A 47 2.76 -3.35 -11.02
C GLN A 47 3.80 -3.94 -10.07
N LEU A 48 5.07 -3.75 -10.44
CA LEU A 48 6.23 -4.03 -9.61
C LEU A 48 7.04 -2.74 -9.41
N LEU A 49 7.92 -2.74 -8.42
CA LEU A 49 8.88 -1.65 -8.23
C LEU A 49 9.65 -1.36 -9.53
N GLY A 50 9.73 -0.08 -9.91
CA GLY A 50 10.46 0.40 -11.09
C GLY A 50 9.90 -0.07 -12.44
N SER A 51 8.70 -0.66 -12.48
CA SER A 51 8.08 -1.12 -13.73
C SER A 51 7.50 -0.01 -14.61
N GLY A 52 7.39 1.22 -14.07
CA GLY A 52 6.69 2.34 -14.70
C GLY A 52 5.17 2.24 -14.57
N LEU A 53 4.46 3.27 -15.05
CA LEU A 53 3.03 3.14 -15.36
C LEU A 53 2.86 2.55 -16.74
N PRO A 54 1.79 1.78 -16.97
CA PRO A 54 1.47 1.31 -18.31
C PRO A 54 1.10 2.50 -19.21
N ASP A 55 1.63 2.49 -20.44
CA ASP A 55 1.33 3.50 -21.46
C ASP A 55 -0.13 3.43 -21.92
N ASP A 56 -0.68 2.22 -22.02
CA ASP A 56 -2.06 1.98 -22.41
C ASP A 56 -2.99 1.95 -21.19
N LEU A 57 -3.88 2.93 -21.11
CA LEU A 57 -4.89 2.98 -20.06
C LEU A 57 -6.00 1.95 -20.34
N PRO A 58 -6.39 1.13 -19.36
CA PRO A 58 -7.45 0.15 -19.56
C PRO A 58 -8.79 0.84 -19.81
N LEU A 59 -9.48 0.37 -20.85
CA LEU A 59 -10.82 0.86 -21.18
C LEU A 59 -11.84 0.35 -20.17
N ALA A 60 -12.75 1.24 -19.76
CA ALA A 60 -13.90 0.83 -18.98
C ALA A 60 -14.84 -0.02 -19.82
N SER A 61 -15.42 -1.04 -19.22
CA SER A 61 -16.33 -1.99 -19.88
C SER A 61 -17.62 -2.15 -19.08
N PRO A 62 -18.78 -2.33 -19.74
CA PRO A 62 -20.03 -2.57 -19.05
C PRO A 62 -19.99 -3.93 -18.32
N CYS A 63 -20.30 -3.91 -17.02
CA CYS A 63 -20.38 -5.11 -16.19
C CYS A 63 -21.83 -5.56 -16.07
N PRO A 64 -22.20 -6.76 -16.55
CA PRO A 64 -23.58 -7.24 -16.46
C PRO A 64 -23.99 -7.66 -15.03
N LEU A 65 -23.02 -7.85 -14.13
CA LEU A 65 -23.26 -8.20 -12.73
C LEU A 65 -23.61 -6.97 -11.86
N LEU A 66 -23.27 -5.77 -12.34
CA LEU A 66 -23.45 -4.54 -11.59
C LEU A 66 -24.33 -3.60 -12.40
N VAL A 67 -25.48 -3.24 -11.83
CA VAL A 67 -26.39 -2.27 -12.45
C VAL A 67 -26.38 -0.96 -11.67
N ASP A 68 -26.58 0.14 -12.40
CA ASP A 68 -26.77 1.44 -11.79
C ASP A 68 -28.18 1.57 -11.21
N THR A 69 -28.49 2.73 -10.63
CA THR A 69 -29.79 3.03 -10.04
C THR A 69 -30.94 3.06 -11.06
N GLN A 70 -30.62 3.10 -12.36
CA GLN A 70 -31.57 3.08 -13.47
C GLN A 70 -31.69 1.69 -14.13
N GLY A 71 -30.92 0.70 -13.66
CA GLY A 71 -30.92 -0.67 -14.17
C GLY A 71 -30.00 -0.90 -15.37
N PHE A 72 -29.15 0.06 -15.74
CA PHE A 72 -28.17 -0.13 -16.82
C PHE A 72 -26.87 -0.74 -16.28
N PRO A 73 -26.16 -1.57 -17.08
CA PRO A 73 -24.85 -2.10 -16.70
C PRO A 73 -23.86 -0.97 -16.36
N ARG A 74 -23.22 -1.06 -15.18
CA ARG A 74 -22.21 -0.09 -14.75
C ARG A 74 -20.93 -0.27 -15.57
N LEU A 75 -20.28 0.84 -15.91
CA LEU A 75 -18.93 0.81 -16.44
C LEU A 75 -17.94 0.51 -15.31
N VAL A 76 -17.07 -0.49 -15.54
CA VAL A 76 -16.05 -0.91 -14.59
C VAL A 76 -14.70 -1.09 -15.27
N LYS A 77 -13.64 -1.05 -14.47
CA LYS A 77 -12.27 -1.43 -14.85
C LYS A 77 -11.90 -2.72 -14.12
N PRO A 78 -12.16 -3.90 -14.70
CA PRO A 78 -11.86 -5.16 -14.05
C PRO A 78 -10.41 -5.55 -14.26
N ILE A 79 -9.91 -6.42 -13.38
CA ILE A 79 -8.60 -7.04 -13.56
C ILE A 79 -8.71 -8.09 -14.67
N GLY A 80 -8.09 -7.84 -15.82
CA GLY A 80 -8.21 -8.73 -16.99
C GLY A 80 -7.78 -10.17 -16.74
N MET A 81 -6.87 -10.40 -15.78
CA MET A 81 -6.43 -11.75 -15.36
C MET A 81 -7.48 -12.54 -14.58
N ILE A 82 -8.51 -11.86 -14.06
CA ILE A 82 -9.54 -12.48 -13.22
C ILE A 82 -10.87 -12.31 -13.95
N ALA A 83 -11.25 -13.36 -14.66
CA ALA A 83 -12.46 -13.37 -15.48
C ALA A 83 -13.70 -13.02 -14.63
N LEU A 84 -14.50 -12.05 -15.09
CA LEU A 84 -15.79 -11.69 -14.50
C LEU A 84 -16.91 -12.71 -14.81
N SER A 85 -16.58 -13.90 -15.33
CA SER A 85 -17.55 -14.84 -15.86
C SER A 85 -17.89 -15.97 -14.89
N GLY A 86 -19.18 -16.08 -14.57
CA GLY A 86 -19.79 -17.19 -13.85
C GLY A 86 -20.88 -16.67 -12.92
N ARG A 87 -22.11 -17.18 -13.03
CA ARG A 87 -23.27 -16.79 -12.17
C ARG A 87 -23.08 -17.10 -10.66
N HIS A 88 -21.87 -17.43 -10.22
CA HIS A 88 -21.57 -17.98 -8.90
C HIS A 88 -20.30 -17.43 -8.21
N MET A 89 -19.54 -16.52 -8.81
CA MET A 89 -18.46 -15.85 -8.05
C MET A 89 -19.05 -14.68 -7.27
N GLY A 90 -19.38 -14.91 -6.01
CA GLY A 90 -19.59 -13.85 -5.03
C GLY A 90 -18.27 -13.16 -4.64
N VAL A 91 -18.35 -12.19 -3.72
CA VAL A 91 -17.21 -11.45 -3.16
C VAL A 91 -16.04 -12.36 -2.79
N GLU A 92 -16.32 -13.50 -2.13
CA GLU A 92 -15.32 -14.48 -1.71
C GLU A 92 -14.53 -15.10 -2.85
N GLY A 93 -15.21 -15.68 -3.85
CA GLY A 93 -14.53 -16.29 -4.99
C GLY A 93 -13.67 -15.28 -5.76
N ARG A 94 -14.08 -14.01 -5.75
CA ARG A 94 -13.31 -12.92 -6.35
C ARG A 94 -12.07 -12.56 -5.53
N LEU A 95 -12.18 -12.48 -4.21
CA LEU A 95 -11.05 -12.25 -3.31
C LEU A 95 -10.05 -13.42 -3.33
N ASP A 96 -10.54 -14.65 -3.46
CA ASP A 96 -9.71 -15.84 -3.61
C ASP A 96 -8.89 -15.78 -4.91
N ALA A 97 -9.53 -15.42 -6.03
CA ALA A 97 -8.83 -15.24 -7.29
C ALA A 97 -7.80 -14.10 -7.23
N LEU A 98 -8.13 -12.99 -6.54
CA LEU A 98 -7.19 -11.89 -6.27
C LEU A 98 -5.97 -12.38 -5.50
N TRP A 99 -6.19 -13.11 -4.41
CA TRP A 99 -5.12 -13.70 -3.62
C TRP A 99 -4.26 -14.67 -4.43
N ASP A 100 -4.86 -15.51 -5.28
CA ASP A 100 -4.11 -16.42 -6.14
C ASP A 100 -3.15 -15.69 -7.08
N VAL A 101 -3.58 -14.57 -7.66
CA VAL A 101 -2.69 -13.76 -8.50
C VAL A 101 -1.60 -13.06 -7.67
N LEU A 102 -1.96 -12.47 -6.53
CA LEU A 102 -0.99 -11.79 -5.65
C LEU A 102 0.06 -12.75 -5.09
N SER A 103 -0.37 -13.92 -4.63
CA SER A 103 0.50 -14.94 -4.02
C SER A 103 1.53 -15.51 -4.98
N GLY A 104 1.32 -15.39 -6.30
CA GLY A 104 2.36 -15.66 -7.31
C GLY A 104 3.62 -14.79 -7.17
N SER A 105 3.57 -13.71 -6.38
CA SER A 105 4.73 -12.86 -6.06
C SER A 105 5.33 -13.13 -4.67
N LEU A 106 4.67 -13.97 -3.87
CA LEU A 106 5.02 -14.15 -2.45
C LEU A 106 6.45 -14.65 -2.28
N ASP A 107 6.89 -15.59 -3.11
CA ASP A 107 8.29 -16.07 -3.11
C ASP A 107 9.31 -14.96 -3.33
N GLY A 108 9.00 -13.99 -4.21
CA GLY A 108 9.86 -12.84 -4.46
C GLY A 108 10.00 -11.95 -3.24
N LEU A 109 8.89 -11.69 -2.57
CA LEU A 109 8.87 -10.86 -1.35
C LEU A 109 9.54 -11.57 -0.16
N ILE A 110 9.31 -12.88 0.00
CA ILE A 110 9.92 -13.66 1.08
C ILE A 110 11.45 -13.72 0.93
N ARG A 111 11.98 -13.72 -0.29
CA ARG A 111 13.44 -13.63 -0.53
C ARG A 111 14.06 -12.31 -0.06
N GLN A 112 13.25 -11.28 0.18
CA GLN A 112 13.75 -10.02 0.76
C GLN A 112 13.96 -10.12 2.26
N LEU A 113 13.31 -11.10 2.93
CA LEU A 113 13.46 -11.31 4.36
C LEU A 113 14.84 -11.91 4.68
N PRO A 114 15.48 -11.47 5.78
CA PRO A 114 16.63 -12.19 6.33
C PRO A 114 16.29 -13.63 6.75
N ASP A 115 17.27 -14.52 6.69
CA ASP A 115 17.09 -15.94 7.00
C ASP A 115 16.53 -16.14 8.43
N GLY A 116 15.41 -16.87 8.54
CA GLY A 116 14.82 -17.26 9.83
C GLY A 116 13.87 -16.23 10.46
N GLU A 117 13.72 -15.07 9.83
CA GLU A 117 12.80 -14.02 10.26
C GLU A 117 11.34 -14.42 10.18
N SER A 118 10.51 -13.74 10.95
CA SER A 118 9.07 -13.93 10.96
C SER A 118 8.33 -12.62 10.72
N VAL A 119 7.10 -12.74 10.24
CA VAL A 119 6.32 -11.59 9.77
C VAL A 119 5.00 -11.46 10.51
N ASP A 120 4.62 -10.23 10.84
CA ASP A 120 3.22 -9.92 11.12
C ASP A 120 2.45 -9.76 9.80
N LEU A 121 1.12 -9.89 9.87
CA LEU A 121 0.25 -9.72 8.71
C LEU A 121 -0.83 -8.67 9.01
N VAL A 122 -0.99 -7.71 8.11
CA VAL A 122 -2.06 -6.73 8.15
C VAL A 122 -2.92 -6.91 6.91
N LEU A 123 -4.23 -7.03 7.14
CA LEU A 123 -5.23 -7.24 6.08
C LEU A 123 -6.16 -6.03 5.99
N THR A 124 -6.25 -5.47 4.78
CA THR A 124 -7.27 -4.50 4.40
C THR A 124 -8.20 -5.18 3.39
N LEU A 125 -9.43 -5.45 3.80
CA LEU A 125 -10.43 -6.21 3.04
C LEU A 125 -11.70 -5.36 2.84
N PRO A 126 -12.59 -5.76 1.91
CA PRO A 126 -13.87 -5.06 1.71
C PRO A 126 -14.69 -5.00 2.99
N ALA A 127 -15.55 -3.99 3.16
CA ALA A 127 -16.33 -3.85 4.38
C ALA A 127 -17.52 -4.83 4.45
N SER A 128 -18.00 -5.28 3.28
CA SER A 128 -19.16 -6.17 3.16
C SER A 128 -18.87 -7.65 3.37
N ILE A 129 -17.60 -8.05 3.36
CA ILE A 129 -17.22 -9.46 3.51
C ILE A 129 -17.62 -10.00 4.88
N SER A 130 -18.26 -11.18 4.92
CA SER A 130 -18.72 -11.80 6.17
C SER A 130 -17.56 -12.30 7.04
N SER A 131 -17.77 -12.39 8.36
CA SER A 131 -16.72 -12.84 9.30
C SER A 131 -16.15 -14.22 8.96
N TRP A 132 -16.97 -15.14 8.46
CA TRP A 132 -16.53 -16.48 8.04
C TRP A 132 -15.64 -16.43 6.79
N GLN A 133 -16.03 -15.66 5.77
CA GLN A 133 -15.23 -15.45 4.56
C GLN A 133 -13.88 -14.81 4.89
N GLN A 134 -13.89 -13.84 5.81
CA GLN A 134 -12.66 -13.22 6.32
C GLN A 134 -11.73 -14.25 6.98
N GLN A 135 -12.28 -15.15 7.80
CA GLN A 135 -11.51 -16.21 8.45
C GLN A 135 -10.94 -17.22 7.44
N ALA A 136 -11.73 -17.63 6.45
CA ALA A 136 -11.28 -18.55 5.41
C ALA A 136 -10.10 -17.97 4.60
N LEU A 137 -10.23 -16.71 4.16
CA LEU A 137 -9.17 -16.01 3.44
C LEU A 137 -7.92 -15.81 4.30
N GLN A 138 -8.09 -15.39 5.55
CA GLN A 138 -7.00 -15.29 6.51
C GLN A 138 -6.28 -16.63 6.65
N GLN A 139 -7.01 -17.71 6.89
CA GLN A 139 -6.43 -19.04 7.07
C GLN A 139 -5.60 -19.43 5.86
N ARG A 140 -6.14 -19.25 4.65
CA ARG A 140 -5.44 -19.52 3.40
C ARG A 140 -4.13 -18.72 3.28
N ILE A 141 -4.15 -17.42 3.60
CA ILE A 141 -2.93 -16.58 3.57
C ILE A 141 -1.91 -17.11 4.58
N THR A 142 -2.33 -17.35 5.83
CA THR A 142 -1.43 -17.84 6.88
C THR A 142 -0.86 -19.22 6.57
N GLU A 143 -1.64 -20.12 5.95
CA GLU A 143 -1.16 -21.43 5.52
C GLU A 143 -0.04 -21.31 4.47
N GLN A 144 -0.13 -20.36 3.54
CA GLN A 144 0.97 -20.09 2.61
C GLN A 144 2.20 -19.58 3.36
N LEU A 145 2.04 -18.61 4.27
CA LEU A 145 3.16 -18.09 5.06
C LEU A 145 3.81 -19.17 5.96
N ILE A 146 3.03 -20.10 6.50
CA ILE A 146 3.53 -21.27 7.24
C ILE A 146 4.34 -22.20 6.33
N LYS A 147 3.86 -22.48 5.11
CA LYS A 147 4.59 -23.29 4.13
C LYS A 147 5.96 -22.68 3.80
N HIS A 148 6.04 -21.36 3.76
CA HIS A 148 7.30 -20.63 3.57
C HIS A 148 8.10 -20.42 4.87
N GLN A 149 7.64 -20.93 6.01
CA GLN A 149 8.32 -20.86 7.32
C GLN A 149 8.51 -19.44 7.88
N VAL A 150 7.75 -18.46 7.40
CA VAL A 150 7.81 -17.05 7.85
C VAL A 150 6.70 -16.71 8.85
N TRP A 151 5.73 -17.60 9.06
CA TRP A 151 4.66 -17.50 10.05
C TRP A 151 4.79 -18.61 11.09
N LYS A 152 4.56 -18.29 12.37
CA LYS A 152 4.70 -19.20 13.52
C LYS A 152 3.47 -19.04 14.43
N GLU A 153 3.56 -19.50 15.68
CA GLU A 153 2.54 -19.23 16.68
C GLU A 153 2.86 -17.90 17.39
N GLY A 154 1.87 -17.03 17.54
CA GLY A 154 2.02 -15.75 18.24
C GLY A 154 2.32 -14.51 17.39
N GLN A 155 2.36 -14.58 16.05
CA GLN A 155 2.39 -13.36 15.23
C GLN A 155 1.06 -12.62 15.26
N SER A 156 1.15 -11.30 15.07
CA SER A 156 -0.01 -10.43 15.01
C SER A 156 -0.67 -10.55 13.65
N LEU A 157 -1.99 -10.67 13.68
CA LEU A 157 -2.83 -10.41 12.54
C LEU A 157 -3.72 -9.22 12.86
N CYS A 158 -3.52 -8.11 12.16
CA CYS A 158 -4.37 -6.95 12.29
C CYS A 158 -5.31 -6.81 11.08
N ARG A 159 -6.56 -6.45 11.35
CA ARG A 159 -7.52 -6.07 10.32
C ARG A 159 -7.89 -4.61 10.54
N VAL A 160 -7.86 -3.85 9.46
CA VAL A 160 -7.90 -2.40 9.52
C VAL A 160 -8.85 -1.85 8.46
N ALA A 161 -9.60 -0.82 8.84
CA ALA A 161 -10.31 0.00 7.87
C ALA A 161 -9.31 0.86 7.09
N SER A 162 -9.61 1.15 5.82
CA SER A 162 -8.72 1.96 4.95
C SER A 162 -8.56 3.43 5.37
N SER A 163 -9.27 3.90 6.40
CA SER A 163 -9.31 5.32 6.79
C SER A 163 -8.15 5.78 7.67
N GLN A 164 -7.19 4.90 7.98
CA GLN A 164 -5.99 5.23 8.76
C GLN A 164 -4.80 5.50 7.83
N HIS A 165 -3.94 6.43 8.22
CA HIS A 165 -2.65 6.63 7.55
C HIS A 165 -1.71 5.42 7.77
N ILE A 166 -0.80 5.19 6.83
CA ILE A 166 -0.02 3.93 6.73
C ILE A 166 0.82 3.65 7.98
N ASN A 167 1.46 4.67 8.56
CA ASN A 167 2.27 4.52 9.77
C ASN A 167 1.43 4.05 10.97
N ALA A 168 0.21 4.57 11.17
CA ALA A 168 -0.67 4.10 12.23
C ALA A 168 -1.18 2.67 11.95
N LEU A 169 -1.51 2.39 10.69
CA LEU A 169 -2.02 1.10 10.24
C LEU A 169 -1.01 -0.04 10.45
N LEU A 170 0.27 0.24 10.21
CA LEU A 170 1.37 -0.73 10.34
C LEU A 170 2.15 -0.60 11.65
N ALA A 171 1.70 0.25 12.58
CA ALA A 171 2.37 0.46 13.86
C ALA A 171 2.51 -0.85 14.67
N PRO A 172 3.58 -0.99 15.45
CA PRO A 172 3.71 -2.10 16.39
C PRO A 172 2.67 -1.98 17.51
N ASP A 173 2.09 -3.11 17.92
CA ASP A 173 1.28 -3.16 19.15
C ASP A 173 2.22 -3.05 20.36
N GLN A 174 2.14 -1.93 21.09
CA GLN A 174 3.01 -1.70 22.23
C GLN A 174 2.81 -2.70 23.36
N SER A 175 1.60 -3.24 23.52
CA SER A 175 1.24 -4.12 24.62
C SER A 175 1.77 -5.54 24.42
N THR A 176 1.70 -6.05 23.19
CA THR A 176 2.07 -7.42 22.88
C THR A 176 3.38 -7.54 22.11
N GLY A 177 3.97 -6.42 21.70
CA GLY A 177 5.14 -6.37 20.83
C GLY A 177 4.79 -6.72 19.39
N ALA A 178 5.74 -6.53 18.48
CA ALA A 178 5.52 -6.78 17.06
C ALA A 178 6.74 -7.40 16.39
N MET A 179 6.53 -8.03 15.24
CA MET A 179 7.64 -8.46 14.39
C MET A 179 8.23 -7.24 13.66
N ARG A 180 9.55 -7.30 13.41
CA ARG A 180 10.24 -6.29 12.60
C ARG A 180 9.65 -6.21 11.19
N TRP A 181 9.32 -7.34 10.60
CA TRP A 181 8.80 -7.43 9.24
C TRP A 181 7.28 -7.55 9.26
N VAL A 182 6.61 -6.86 8.34
CA VAL A 182 5.16 -6.92 8.21
C VAL A 182 4.75 -7.02 6.75
N PHE A 183 3.91 -8.01 6.45
CA PHE A 183 3.18 -8.05 5.20
C PHE A 183 1.91 -7.23 5.34
N TRP A 184 1.68 -6.32 4.39
CA TRP A 184 0.41 -5.65 4.23
C TRP A 184 -0.26 -6.13 2.94
N CYS A 185 -1.42 -6.79 3.10
CA CYS A 185 -2.22 -7.27 2.00
C CYS A 185 -3.53 -6.47 1.94
N CYS A 186 -3.69 -5.73 0.85
CA CYS A 186 -4.91 -4.98 0.55
C CYS A 186 -5.63 -5.67 -0.60
N MET A 187 -6.92 -5.94 -0.47
CA MET A 187 -7.72 -6.45 -1.57
C MET A 187 -9.10 -5.82 -1.51
N ASP A 188 -9.61 -5.41 -2.65
CA ASP A 188 -11.01 -5.03 -2.79
C ASP A 188 -11.59 -5.61 -4.08
N THR A 189 -12.90 -5.69 -4.15
CA THR A 189 -13.63 -6.22 -5.29
C THR A 189 -14.78 -5.32 -5.72
N LEU A 190 -15.05 -5.33 -7.04
CA LEU A 190 -16.17 -4.63 -7.66
C LEU A 190 -17.55 -5.09 -7.13
N LEU A 191 -17.60 -6.22 -6.44
CA LEU A 191 -18.83 -6.79 -5.89
C LEU A 191 -19.20 -6.26 -4.49
N ASP A 192 -18.42 -5.35 -3.91
CA ASP A 192 -18.77 -4.71 -2.63
C ASP A 192 -19.81 -3.59 -2.84
N GLU A 193 -21.09 -3.92 -2.62
CA GLU A 193 -22.18 -2.93 -2.72
C GLU A 193 -22.04 -1.74 -1.76
N VAL A 194 -21.44 -1.93 -0.58
CA VAL A 194 -21.26 -0.84 0.39
C VAL A 194 -20.28 0.19 -0.18
N GLN A 195 -19.21 -0.30 -0.78
CA GLN A 195 -18.23 0.53 -1.49
C GLN A 195 -18.86 1.19 -2.71
N LEU A 196 -19.66 0.47 -3.50
CA LEU A 196 -20.35 1.07 -4.66
C LEU A 196 -21.31 2.20 -4.28
N ARG A 197 -22.00 2.10 -3.14
CA ARG A 197 -22.85 3.20 -2.63
C ARG A 197 -22.02 4.37 -2.13
N HIS A 198 -20.90 4.10 -1.47
CA HIS A 198 -19.97 5.15 -1.07
C HIS A 198 -19.40 5.86 -2.29
N TRP A 199 -19.00 5.11 -3.31
CA TRP A 199 -18.58 5.61 -4.61
C TRP A 199 -19.63 6.47 -5.29
N ASP A 200 -20.91 6.04 -5.29
CA ASP A 200 -22.01 6.83 -5.85
C ASP A 200 -22.13 8.20 -5.15
N SER A 201 -21.79 8.28 -3.87
CA SER A 201 -21.79 9.54 -3.11
C SER A 201 -20.59 10.44 -3.41
N LEU A 202 -19.46 9.87 -3.84
CA LEU A 202 -18.24 10.60 -4.22
C LEU A 202 -18.25 11.02 -5.69
N SER A 203 -18.93 10.26 -6.54
CA SER A 203 -19.03 10.51 -7.97
C SER A 203 -19.84 11.77 -8.24
N THR A 204 -19.24 12.75 -8.92
CA THR A 204 -19.93 13.98 -9.33
C THR A 204 -20.20 13.97 -10.82
N LYS A 205 -21.24 14.68 -11.26
CA LYS A 205 -21.58 14.79 -12.70
C LYS A 205 -20.43 15.31 -13.58
N ARG A 206 -19.44 16.02 -13.01
CA ARG A 206 -18.31 16.61 -13.74
C ARG A 206 -17.06 15.73 -13.75
N SER A 207 -16.99 14.75 -12.86
CA SER A 207 -15.88 13.80 -12.77
C SER A 207 -16.47 12.44 -12.38
N PRO A 208 -17.13 11.75 -13.32
CA PRO A 208 -17.67 10.44 -13.05
C PRO A 208 -16.49 9.51 -12.79
N LEU A 209 -16.42 9.01 -11.55
CA LEU A 209 -15.47 7.94 -11.24
C LEU A 209 -15.88 6.68 -12.00
N ILE A 210 -14.96 5.74 -12.17
CA ILE A 210 -15.23 4.41 -12.73
C ILE A 210 -14.93 3.40 -11.63
N ALA A 211 -15.84 2.46 -11.39
CA ALA A 211 -15.62 1.44 -10.38
C ALA A 211 -14.44 0.55 -10.81
N GLY A 212 -13.52 0.32 -9.89
CA GLY A 212 -12.29 -0.40 -10.11
C GLY A 212 -12.14 -1.61 -9.24
N GLU A 213 -11.15 -2.42 -9.56
CA GLU A 213 -10.73 -3.53 -8.72
C GLU A 213 -9.22 -3.56 -8.59
N GLY A 214 -8.75 -3.92 -7.39
CA GLY A 214 -7.33 -3.94 -7.12
C GLY A 214 -6.97 -4.74 -5.89
N GLY A 215 -5.73 -5.17 -5.87
CA GLY A 215 -5.09 -5.67 -4.68
C GLY A 215 -3.60 -5.35 -4.69
N ALA A 216 -3.02 -5.31 -3.50
CA ALA A 216 -1.60 -5.10 -3.28
C ALA A 216 -1.10 -6.03 -2.18
N LEU A 217 0.11 -6.56 -2.35
CA LEU A 217 0.84 -7.31 -1.33
C LEU A 217 2.22 -6.68 -1.21
N MET A 218 2.51 -6.13 -0.03
CA MET A 218 3.69 -5.31 0.20
C MET A 218 4.42 -5.79 1.45
N LEU A 219 5.75 -5.65 1.44
CA LEU A 219 6.61 -5.93 2.57
C LEU A 219 7.18 -4.62 3.12
N PHE A 220 7.06 -4.46 4.43
CA PHE A 220 7.67 -3.35 5.16
C PHE A 220 8.58 -3.86 6.27
N GLU A 221 9.56 -3.01 6.59
CA GLU A 221 10.46 -3.13 7.72
C GLU A 221 10.07 -2.05 8.75
N ARG A 222 9.66 -2.47 9.95
CA ARG A 222 9.52 -1.61 11.12
C ARG A 222 10.87 -1.44 11.77
N MET A 223 11.17 -0.23 12.20
CA MET A 223 12.50 0.12 12.68
C MET A 223 12.45 0.63 14.12
N ALA A 224 13.50 0.34 14.89
CA ALA A 224 13.75 1.05 16.14
C ALA A 224 14.14 2.51 15.83
N PRO A 225 13.98 3.45 16.77
CA PRO A 225 14.24 4.88 16.55
C PRO A 225 15.62 5.20 15.93
N ASP A 226 16.66 4.47 16.34
CA ASP A 226 18.05 4.75 15.94
C ASP A 226 18.61 3.71 14.94
N ALA A 227 17.77 2.83 14.40
CA ALA A 227 18.20 1.74 13.53
C ALA A 227 18.18 2.15 12.05
N ALA A 228 19.24 1.82 11.33
CA ALA A 228 19.31 1.95 9.88
C ALA A 228 18.59 0.78 9.18
N PRO A 229 17.87 1.03 8.07
CA PRO A 229 17.12 0.01 7.35
C PRO A 229 18.05 -1.07 6.79
N THR A 230 17.62 -2.32 6.86
CA THR A 230 18.44 -3.46 6.39
C THR A 230 18.24 -3.71 4.91
N LYS A 231 16.99 -3.59 4.45
CA LYS A 231 16.56 -3.88 3.08
C LYS A 231 15.61 -2.83 2.53
N GLY A 232 15.11 -1.95 3.39
CA GLY A 232 14.17 -0.92 3.02
C GLY A 232 14.75 0.05 2.00
N ARG A 233 13.94 0.40 1.00
CA ARG A 233 14.29 1.30 -0.11
C ARG A 233 13.73 2.70 0.07
N PHE A 234 12.57 2.80 0.71
CA PHE A 234 11.91 4.10 0.94
C PHE A 234 11.43 4.23 2.37
N TRP A 235 11.85 5.30 3.04
CA TRP A 235 11.22 5.75 4.28
C TRP A 235 9.78 6.19 4.01
N VAL A 236 8.86 5.68 4.82
CA VAL A 236 7.43 5.96 4.72
C VAL A 236 7.04 6.87 5.87
N ARG A 237 6.64 8.10 5.53
CA ARG A 237 6.10 9.05 6.49
C ARG A 237 4.70 9.43 6.08
N SER A 238 3.73 9.24 6.95
CA SER A 238 2.33 9.51 6.64
C SER A 238 1.64 10.23 7.77
N MET A 239 0.82 11.21 7.40
CA MET A 239 0.00 11.99 8.32
C MET A 239 -1.42 12.11 7.80
N GLN A 240 -2.34 12.34 8.72
CA GLN A 240 -3.74 12.55 8.44
C GLN A 240 -4.26 13.73 9.26
N GLN A 241 -4.99 14.62 8.61
CA GLN A 241 -5.63 15.76 9.24
C GLN A 241 -7.15 15.61 9.11
N GLN A 242 -7.83 15.65 10.25
CA GLN A 242 -9.29 15.70 10.29
C GLN A 242 -9.76 17.13 10.04
N HIS A 243 -10.84 17.27 9.28
CA HIS A 243 -11.48 18.56 8.99
C HIS A 243 -12.99 18.38 8.86
N GLN A 244 -13.73 19.50 8.79
CA GLN A 244 -15.15 19.44 8.46
C GLN A 244 -15.36 18.83 7.07
N ARG A 245 -16.58 18.39 6.75
CA ARG A 245 -16.82 17.67 5.50
C ARG A 245 -16.35 18.50 4.29
N SER A 246 -15.55 17.93 3.38
CA SER A 246 -15.01 18.59 2.18
C SER A 246 -16.09 19.16 1.27
N ALA A 247 -17.30 18.61 1.32
CA ALA A 247 -18.48 19.13 0.62
C ALA A 247 -19.04 20.42 1.24
N SER A 248 -18.78 20.68 2.53
CA SER A 248 -19.16 21.91 3.23
C SER A 248 -18.07 22.97 3.25
N LEU A 249 -16.83 22.62 2.90
CA LEU A 249 -15.71 23.56 2.87
C LEU A 249 -15.68 24.35 1.55
N ALA A 250 -15.36 25.64 1.64
CA ALA A 250 -15.03 26.44 0.47
C ALA A 250 -13.73 25.91 -0.17
N LYS A 251 -13.57 26.08 -1.49
CA LYS A 251 -12.36 25.63 -2.22
C LYS A 251 -11.08 26.11 -1.53
N ARG A 252 -11.05 27.38 -1.11
CA ARG A 252 -9.92 27.98 -0.40
C ARG A 252 -9.56 27.25 0.89
N GLU A 253 -10.55 26.90 1.71
CA GLU A 253 -10.33 26.21 2.99
C GLU A 253 -9.78 24.78 2.77
N ARG A 254 -10.19 24.12 1.68
CA ARG A 254 -9.62 22.82 1.29
C ARG A 254 -8.16 22.94 0.86
N THR A 255 -7.85 23.97 0.09
CA THR A 255 -6.47 24.27 -0.31
C THR A 255 -5.60 24.59 0.91
N GLU A 256 -6.06 25.45 1.82
CA GLU A 256 -5.35 25.79 3.07
C GLU A 256 -5.12 24.55 3.97
N ALA A 257 -6.09 23.63 4.05
CA ALA A 257 -5.92 22.38 4.79
C ALA A 257 -4.84 21.48 4.17
N LEU A 258 -4.81 21.37 2.84
CA LEU A 258 -3.79 20.60 2.13
C LEU A 258 -2.40 21.23 2.26
N GLU A 259 -2.30 22.56 2.14
CA GLU A 259 -1.05 23.30 2.36
C GLU A 259 -0.51 23.10 3.77
N SER A 260 -1.38 23.15 4.78
CA SER A 260 -1.00 22.89 6.18
C SER A 260 -0.45 21.48 6.36
N LEU A 261 -1.12 20.46 5.79
CA LEU A 261 -0.65 19.08 5.83
C LEU A 261 0.70 18.92 5.11
N MET A 262 0.88 19.58 3.95
CA MET A 262 2.14 19.60 3.21
C MET A 262 3.27 20.24 4.01
N ALA A 263 3.03 21.39 4.62
CA ALA A 263 4.00 22.08 5.47
C ALA A 263 4.39 21.24 6.70
N ALA A 264 3.47 20.47 7.27
CA ALA A 264 3.76 19.60 8.40
C ALA A 264 4.64 18.39 8.01
N LEU A 265 4.37 17.76 6.86
CA LEU A 265 5.10 16.55 6.42
C LEU A 265 6.44 16.88 5.76
N ILE A 266 6.49 18.02 5.08
CA ILE A 266 7.64 18.56 4.35
C ILE A 266 7.90 19.98 4.89
N PRO A 267 8.50 20.10 6.10
CA PRO A 267 8.81 21.40 6.68
C PRO A 267 9.80 22.18 5.81
N ASP A 268 9.70 23.51 5.79
CA ASP A 268 10.66 24.35 5.09
C ASP A 268 12.04 24.25 5.76
N ALA A 269 13.11 24.18 4.95
CA ALA A 269 14.50 24.07 5.41
C ALA A 269 14.90 25.19 6.38
N SER A 270 14.21 26.33 6.34
CA SER A 270 14.44 27.47 7.25
C SER A 270 13.80 27.31 8.64
N THR A 271 13.06 26.24 8.91
CA THR A 271 12.25 26.07 10.13
C THR A 271 12.64 24.88 11.00
N SER A 272 13.53 24.00 10.56
CA SER A 272 13.92 22.82 11.33
C SER A 272 15.25 23.01 12.08
N ASP A 273 15.17 23.32 13.37
CA ASP A 273 16.18 22.97 14.39
C ASP A 273 16.15 21.46 14.74
N VAL A 274 15.42 20.66 13.95
CA VAL A 274 15.10 19.25 14.23
C VAL A 274 15.85 18.34 13.26
N ALA A 275 16.91 17.72 13.80
CA ALA A 275 17.61 16.50 13.38
C ALA A 275 18.06 16.35 11.89
N GLU A 276 19.33 16.00 11.72
CA GLU A 276 20.10 15.79 10.48
C GLU A 276 19.56 14.72 9.49
N ASP A 277 18.33 14.23 9.67
CA ASP A 277 17.77 13.06 8.98
C ASP A 277 16.66 13.41 7.94
N VAL A 278 16.36 14.69 7.69
CA VAL A 278 15.36 15.08 6.68
C VAL A 278 16.08 15.27 5.33
N PRO A 279 15.82 14.41 4.31
CA PRO A 279 16.43 14.57 3.00
C PRO A 279 16.15 15.96 2.43
N ASP A 280 17.10 16.50 1.66
CA ASP A 280 16.95 17.77 0.95
C ASP A 280 15.58 17.86 0.27
N ILE A 281 14.91 19.01 0.44
CA ILE A 281 13.53 19.26 0.04
C ILE A 281 13.46 19.34 -1.50
N VAL A 282 13.43 18.18 -2.15
CA VAL A 282 13.23 18.05 -3.59
C VAL A 282 11.75 17.72 -3.82
N PRO A 283 11.09 18.33 -4.83
CA PRO A 283 9.72 17.95 -5.19
C PRO A 283 9.65 16.44 -5.51
N PRO A 284 8.55 15.76 -5.12
CA PRO A 284 8.41 14.33 -5.39
C PRO A 284 8.38 14.11 -6.91
N ALA A 285 9.13 13.13 -7.40
CA ALA A 285 9.13 12.76 -8.81
C ALA A 285 7.75 12.25 -9.26
N CYS A 286 6.97 11.66 -8.35
CA CYS A 286 5.61 11.21 -8.60
C CYS A 286 4.65 11.59 -7.47
N CYS A 287 3.44 12.01 -7.82
CA CYS A 287 2.32 12.17 -6.90
C CYS A 287 1.12 11.30 -7.34
N MET A 288 0.68 10.38 -6.48
CA MET A 288 -0.54 9.59 -6.69
C MET A 288 -1.71 10.14 -5.87
N MET A 289 -2.88 10.29 -6.49
CA MET A 289 -4.09 10.80 -5.86
C MET A 289 -5.25 9.79 -5.98
N ASP A 290 -6.08 9.66 -4.95
CA ASP A 290 -7.25 8.77 -5.02
C ASP A 290 -8.38 9.36 -5.88
N ILE A 291 -8.84 10.58 -5.59
CA ILE A 291 -9.92 11.32 -6.26
C ILE A 291 -9.67 12.84 -6.13
N GLY A 292 -10.09 13.65 -7.11
CA GLY A 292 -10.28 15.10 -6.89
C GLY A 292 -9.02 15.96 -7.06
N ALA A 293 -8.24 15.67 -8.10
CA ALA A 293 -6.91 16.26 -8.29
C ALA A 293 -6.88 17.80 -8.45
N GLY A 294 -7.97 18.44 -8.85
CA GLY A 294 -7.96 19.87 -9.18
C GLY A 294 -7.52 20.81 -8.04
N ASP A 295 -7.91 20.51 -6.80
CA ASP A 295 -7.50 21.33 -5.64
C ASP A 295 -6.06 20.98 -5.19
N ALA A 296 -5.67 19.71 -5.32
CA ALA A 296 -4.31 19.27 -5.01
C ALA A 296 -3.27 19.76 -6.02
N PHE A 297 -3.59 19.76 -7.31
CA PHE A 297 -2.72 20.28 -8.36
C PHE A 297 -2.32 21.73 -8.11
N MET A 298 -3.27 22.58 -7.70
CA MET A 298 -2.99 23.99 -7.40
C MET A 298 -2.08 24.12 -6.18
N ALA A 299 -2.37 23.40 -5.09
CA ALA A 299 -1.55 23.46 -3.89
C ALA A 299 -0.11 22.98 -4.17
N LEU A 300 0.06 21.93 -4.98
CA LEU A 300 1.38 21.42 -5.39
C LEU A 300 2.11 22.38 -6.32
N PHE A 301 1.38 22.99 -7.25
CA PHE A 301 1.91 24.00 -8.15
C PHE A 301 2.43 25.22 -7.37
N GLU A 302 1.66 25.70 -6.40
CA GLU A 302 2.03 26.84 -5.56
C GLU A 302 3.21 26.52 -4.64
N ARG A 303 3.25 25.31 -4.06
CA ARG A 303 4.33 24.88 -3.16
C ARG A 303 5.71 24.81 -3.85
N TRP A 304 5.77 24.32 -5.08
CA TRP A 304 7.02 24.16 -5.85
C TRP A 304 7.00 24.95 -7.16
N ALA A 305 6.50 26.18 -7.09
CA ALA A 305 6.36 27.06 -8.25
C ALA A 305 7.70 27.21 -8.99
N GLY A 306 7.68 26.88 -10.29
CA GLY A 306 8.85 27.02 -11.19
C GLY A 306 9.88 25.88 -11.11
N ILE A 307 9.67 24.86 -10.27
CA ILE A 307 10.57 23.71 -10.13
C ILE A 307 9.83 22.39 -10.43
N TYR A 308 8.58 22.28 -9.99
CA TYR A 308 7.76 21.11 -10.19
C TYR A 308 6.75 21.33 -11.32
N GLU A 309 6.55 20.32 -12.16
CA GLU A 309 5.49 20.28 -13.17
C GLU A 309 4.41 19.27 -12.75
N PRO A 310 3.39 19.68 -11.98
CA PRO A 310 2.35 18.78 -11.49
C PRO A 310 1.65 18.02 -12.62
N MET A 311 1.45 18.67 -13.77
CA MET A 311 0.75 18.07 -14.91
C MET A 311 1.47 16.85 -15.49
N ALA A 312 2.80 16.78 -15.36
CA ALA A 312 3.59 15.64 -15.83
C ALA A 312 3.78 14.57 -14.76
N ASN A 313 3.72 14.95 -13.48
CA ASN A 313 4.18 14.12 -12.37
C ASN A 313 3.08 13.72 -11.38
N CYS A 314 1.85 14.24 -11.49
CA CYS A 314 0.74 13.80 -10.66
C CYS A 314 -0.28 12.98 -11.45
N PHE A 315 -0.63 11.83 -10.90
CA PHE A 315 -1.51 10.83 -11.48
C PHE A 315 -2.66 10.55 -10.54
N THR A 316 -3.83 10.27 -11.12
CA THR A 316 -5.01 9.86 -10.36
C THR A 316 -5.25 8.37 -10.52
N LEU A 317 -5.57 7.70 -9.42
CA LEU A 317 -5.78 6.25 -9.35
C LEU A 317 -6.91 5.80 -10.30
N ASP A 318 -7.97 6.61 -10.43
CA ASP A 318 -9.14 6.34 -11.26
C ASP A 318 -8.81 6.17 -12.76
N LEU A 319 -7.78 6.85 -13.26
CA LEU A 319 -7.31 6.73 -14.64
C LEU A 319 -6.75 5.33 -14.94
N PHE A 320 -6.08 4.70 -13.98
CA PHE A 320 -5.39 3.43 -14.22
C PHE A 320 -6.22 2.23 -13.79
N CYS A 321 -6.84 2.26 -12.61
CA CYS A 321 -7.55 1.10 -12.09
C CYS A 321 -9.01 1.33 -11.79
N GLY A 322 -9.50 2.56 -11.94
CA GLY A 322 -10.77 2.96 -11.34
C GLY A 322 -10.63 3.09 -9.82
N TRP A 323 -11.75 3.35 -9.15
CA TRP A 323 -11.76 3.43 -7.69
C TRP A 323 -11.86 2.03 -7.09
N VAL A 324 -10.78 1.60 -6.44
CA VAL A 324 -10.59 0.24 -5.90
C VAL A 324 -10.95 0.13 -4.42
N GLY A 325 -11.83 1.03 -3.93
CA GLY A 325 -12.35 1.01 -2.56
C GLY A 325 -11.26 1.00 -1.48
N GLN A 326 -11.35 0.05 -0.56
CA GLN A 326 -10.45 -0.17 0.58
C GLN A 326 -9.01 -0.49 0.15
N ALA A 327 -8.79 -1.02 -1.05
CA ALA A 327 -7.45 -1.31 -1.57
C ALA A 327 -6.73 -0.07 -2.15
N ALA A 328 -7.37 1.10 -2.14
CA ALA A 328 -6.86 2.30 -2.82
C ALA A 328 -5.49 2.72 -2.28
N GLN A 329 -5.30 2.75 -0.96
CA GLN A 329 -4.05 3.21 -0.37
C GLN A 329 -2.86 2.32 -0.77
N GLY A 330 -3.01 0.99 -0.68
CA GLY A 330 -1.96 0.05 -1.10
C GLY A 330 -1.70 0.06 -2.60
N THR A 331 -2.76 0.20 -3.42
CA THR A 331 -2.63 0.29 -4.88
C THR A 331 -1.94 1.59 -5.31
N MET A 332 -2.30 2.73 -4.69
CA MET A 332 -1.63 4.01 -4.91
C MET A 332 -0.16 3.94 -4.52
N LEU A 333 0.18 3.33 -3.38
CA LEU A 333 1.57 3.18 -2.95
C LEU A 333 2.38 2.41 -3.99
N MET A 334 1.87 1.26 -4.42
CA MET A 334 2.58 0.45 -5.42
C MET A 334 2.71 1.14 -6.76
N MET A 335 1.71 1.90 -7.19
CA MET A 335 1.80 2.69 -8.41
C MET A 335 2.81 3.83 -8.29
N ALA A 336 2.83 4.55 -7.16
CA ALA A 336 3.81 5.59 -6.90
C ALA A 336 5.23 5.01 -6.96
N VAL A 337 5.45 3.90 -6.26
CA VAL A 337 6.73 3.19 -6.22
C VAL A 337 7.12 2.59 -7.57
N ALA A 338 6.17 2.18 -8.41
CA ALA A 338 6.45 1.69 -9.75
C ALA A 338 7.05 2.79 -10.65
N THR A 339 6.74 4.06 -10.40
CA THR A 339 7.17 5.21 -11.24
C THR A 339 8.46 5.88 -10.86
N VAL A 340 8.97 5.61 -9.66
CA VAL A 340 10.13 6.31 -9.12
C VAL A 340 11.34 5.38 -9.10
N THR A 341 12.53 5.95 -9.28
CA THR A 341 13.77 5.21 -9.05
C THR A 341 14.11 5.20 -7.57
N GLU A 342 15.12 4.42 -7.18
CA GLU A 342 15.62 4.38 -5.80
C GLU A 342 16.22 5.71 -5.31
N LYS A 343 16.34 6.71 -6.19
CA LYS A 343 16.84 8.06 -5.86
C LYS A 343 15.73 9.11 -5.83
N ASP A 344 14.51 8.73 -6.22
CA ASP A 344 13.41 9.64 -6.40
C ASP A 344 12.40 9.50 -5.25
N SER A 345 11.90 10.63 -4.75
CA SER A 345 10.81 10.64 -3.78
C SER A 345 9.45 10.51 -4.47
N ALA A 346 8.48 9.92 -3.79
CA ALA A 346 7.10 9.85 -4.25
C ALA A 346 6.12 10.29 -3.15
N MET A 347 4.96 10.77 -3.54
CA MET A 347 3.93 11.25 -2.63
C MET A 347 2.57 10.64 -2.97
N LEU A 348 1.79 10.32 -1.95
CA LEU A 348 0.40 9.89 -2.08
C LEU A 348 -0.49 10.90 -1.38
N LEU A 349 -1.58 11.28 -2.02
CA LEU A 349 -2.61 12.14 -1.46
C LEU A 349 -3.94 11.40 -1.48
N SER A 350 -4.51 11.17 -0.30
CA SER A 350 -5.86 10.66 -0.14
C SER A 350 -6.78 11.80 0.27
N LEU A 351 -7.68 12.14 -0.64
CA LEU A 351 -8.63 13.25 -0.55
C LEU A 351 -10.07 12.75 -0.42
N SER A 352 -10.29 11.43 -0.57
CA SER A 352 -11.62 10.83 -0.68
C SER A 352 -12.38 10.68 0.65
N ALA A 353 -11.71 10.82 1.80
CA ALA A 353 -12.42 10.83 3.07
C ALA A 353 -13.15 12.17 3.24
N THR A 354 -14.48 12.12 3.40
CA THR A 354 -15.28 13.34 3.44
C THR A 354 -14.83 14.30 4.53
N ASP A 355 -14.22 13.84 5.61
CA ASP A 355 -13.84 14.59 6.81
C ASP A 355 -12.35 14.42 7.19
N ALA A 356 -11.52 13.87 6.28
CA ALA A 356 -10.09 13.78 6.50
C ALA A 356 -9.29 13.85 5.19
N THR A 357 -8.09 14.42 5.29
CA THR A 357 -7.10 14.36 4.22
C THR A 357 -5.89 13.63 4.77
N ALA A 358 -5.37 12.65 4.03
CA ALA A 358 -4.16 11.95 4.39
C ALA A 358 -3.10 12.12 3.30
N MET A 359 -1.85 12.22 3.73
CA MET A 359 -0.70 12.30 2.86
C MET A 359 0.33 11.28 3.31
N THR A 360 0.98 10.64 2.33
CA THR A 360 2.13 9.78 2.55
C THR A 360 3.27 10.27 1.68
N LEU A 361 4.45 10.42 2.26
CA LEU A 361 5.70 10.67 1.57
C LEU A 361 6.57 9.42 1.62
N LEU A 362 7.12 9.07 0.46
CA LEU A 362 8.12 8.04 0.26
C LEU A 362 9.42 8.74 -0.07
N THR A 363 10.43 8.57 0.78
CA THR A 363 11.76 9.18 0.59
C THR A 363 12.80 8.08 0.42
N PRO A 364 13.68 8.15 -0.59
CA PRO A 364 14.80 7.24 -0.75
C PRO A 364 15.57 7.01 0.54
N VAL A 365 15.95 5.77 0.77
CA VAL A 365 16.93 5.42 1.80
C VAL A 365 18.32 5.54 1.18
N GLU A 366 19.17 6.38 1.76
CA GLU A 366 20.61 6.28 1.53
C GLU A 366 21.13 5.02 2.23
N VAL A 367 21.22 3.92 1.49
CA VAL A 367 21.95 2.76 2.00
C VAL A 367 23.41 3.14 1.95
N ALA A 368 24.00 3.41 3.12
CA ALA A 368 25.45 3.60 3.22
C ALA A 368 26.12 2.39 2.56
N ASP A 369 26.86 2.63 1.48
CA ASP A 369 27.60 1.60 0.76
C ASP A 369 28.38 0.76 1.79
N GLN A 370 27.93 -0.48 2.00
CA GLN A 370 28.70 -1.44 2.80
C GLN A 370 29.93 -1.82 1.97
N ALA A 371 31.01 -1.07 2.18
CA ALA A 371 32.34 -1.34 1.64
C ALA A 371 32.95 -2.62 2.21
#